data_AF-A0A9P4WDD2-F1
#
_entry.id   AF-A0A9P4WDD2-F1
#
_cell.length_a   1.000
_cell.length_b   1.000
_cell.length_c   1.000
_cell.angle_alpha   90.00
_cell.angle_beta   90.00
_cell.angle_gamma   90.00
#
_symmetry.space_group_name_H-M   'P 1'
#
loop_
_entity.id
_entity.type
_entity.pdbx_description
1 polymer ?
#
loop_
_entity_poly.entity_id
_entity_poly.type
_entity_poly.pdbx_seq_one_letter_code
_entity_poly.pdbx_strand_id
1 'polypeptide(L)'
;MADSTRSAVRRRLGRETARLITGKAEIPFDVHEELICALPYFRKVIQPRRKPAEGECPICKEEMNSDVDDLSFCSLSCGTNFHRACVDEWHSCFPDDRSLIKCPLCRQKWYQARSAQSVSYSFPKLNPEAFEIYFNWLYGAAIPTDGDKDSMLSFSIAAYMLGSQINEPAFCEDALRALIRICLNRKIIPTAGTVTAVYAVTAVSSPLRKLLLCMYMEASKRKHDLVLSKWDEFSPAFQKDFLGAIMQERVGYYDRANLERKFFTIAQGSNVGAEGKDENENENENETGPGCDRGLNISQHTASGTHGDGT
;
A
#
# COMPACT_ATOMS: atom_id res chain seq x y z
N MET A 1 20.12 -15.16 -5.05
CA MET A 1 18.92 -15.90 -4.61
C MET A 1 17.85 -14.86 -4.33
N ALA A 2 16.71 -14.93 -5.02
CA ALA A 2 15.66 -13.93 -4.95
C ALA A 2 15.00 -13.96 -3.56
N ASP A 3 15.14 -12.85 -2.84
CA ASP A 3 14.51 -12.62 -1.54
C ASP A 3 13.04 -12.26 -1.80
N SER A 4 12.18 -13.29 -1.77
CA SER A 4 10.78 -13.26 -2.17
C SER A 4 9.86 -13.13 -0.95
N THR A 5 10.09 -12.14 -0.09
CA THR A 5 9.18 -11.82 1.03
C THR A 5 8.45 -10.49 0.81
N ARG A 6 7.92 -10.30 -0.40
CA ARG A 6 6.78 -9.40 -0.55
C ARG A 6 5.57 -10.21 -0.09
N SER A 7 4.76 -9.66 0.83
CA SER A 7 3.36 -10.11 0.97
C SER A 7 2.66 -9.72 -0.33
N ALA A 8 2.93 -10.50 -1.38
CA ALA A 8 2.45 -10.26 -2.72
C ALA A 8 0.97 -10.62 -2.69
N VAL A 9 0.14 -9.65 -2.31
CA VAL A 9 -1.23 -9.61 -2.80
C VAL A 9 -1.07 -9.68 -4.31
N ARG A 10 -1.30 -10.86 -4.88
CA ARG A 10 -1.17 -11.13 -6.31
C ARG A 10 -2.28 -10.35 -7.00
N ARG A 11 -2.00 -9.09 -7.31
CA ARG A 11 -2.97 -8.19 -7.94
C ARG A 11 -3.30 -8.73 -9.32
N ARG A 12 -4.58 -8.79 -9.65
CA ARG A 12 -5.04 -9.23 -10.97
C ARG A 12 -4.63 -8.18 -12.00
N LEU A 13 -4.16 -8.67 -13.15
CA LEU A 13 -3.88 -7.81 -14.29
C LEU A 13 -5.19 -7.38 -14.95
N GLY A 14 -6.17 -8.27 -15.07
CA GLY A 14 -7.33 -8.04 -15.93
C GLY A 14 -6.93 -8.10 -17.41
N ARG A 15 -7.85 -7.73 -18.30
CA ARG A 15 -7.65 -7.84 -19.77
C ARG A 15 -7.43 -6.51 -20.47
N GLU A 16 -7.94 -5.43 -19.89
CA GLU A 16 -7.86 -4.09 -20.48
C GLU A 16 -6.57 -3.40 -20.05
N THR A 17 -5.98 -2.64 -20.97
CA THR A 17 -4.80 -1.82 -20.70
C THR A 17 -5.13 -0.34 -20.88
N ALA A 18 -4.59 0.48 -19.98
CA ALA A 18 -4.63 1.93 -20.04
C ALA A 18 -3.25 2.47 -20.38
N ARG A 19 -3.22 3.48 -21.27
CA ARG A 19 -2.00 4.22 -21.58
C ARG A 19 -1.87 5.42 -20.65
N LEU A 20 -0.84 5.45 -19.80
CA LEU A 20 -0.58 6.54 -18.88
C LEU A 20 0.56 7.40 -19.40
N ILE A 21 0.36 8.70 -19.48
CA ILE A 21 1.36 9.68 -19.93
C ILE A 21 1.88 10.42 -18.70
N THR A 22 3.17 10.30 -18.39
CA THR A 22 3.75 10.84 -17.15
C THR A 22 4.75 11.96 -17.41
N GLY A 23 4.81 12.89 -16.44
CA GLY A 23 5.75 14.01 -16.45
C GLY A 23 5.52 15.01 -17.58
N LYS A 24 6.39 16.02 -17.63
CA LYS A 24 6.36 17.04 -18.71
C LYS A 24 6.91 16.52 -20.04
N ALA A 25 7.74 15.48 -19.99
CA ALA A 25 8.29 14.83 -21.17
C ALA A 25 7.30 13.85 -21.83
N GLU A 26 6.08 13.74 -21.28
CA GLU A 26 5.00 12.92 -21.82
C GLU A 26 5.39 11.45 -22.07
N ILE A 27 6.08 10.84 -21.10
CA ILE A 27 6.55 9.46 -21.23
C ILE A 27 5.37 8.49 -21.08
N PRO A 28 5.11 7.63 -22.09
CA PRO A 28 3.97 6.71 -22.09
C PRO A 28 4.30 5.39 -21.37
N PHE A 29 3.31 4.86 -20.65
CA PHE A 29 3.34 3.54 -20.02
C PHE A 29 2.02 2.81 -20.30
N ASP A 30 2.08 1.61 -20.89
CA ASP A 30 0.91 0.77 -21.10
C ASP A 30 0.76 -0.17 -19.90
N VAL A 31 -0.28 0.04 -19.08
CA VAL A 31 -0.48 -0.65 -17.80
C VAL A 31 -1.84 -1.33 -17.77
N HIS A 32 -1.90 -2.51 -17.18
CA HIS A 32 -3.14 -3.22 -16.92
C HIS A 32 -4.09 -2.40 -16.03
N GLU A 33 -5.34 -2.19 -16.47
CA GLU A 33 -6.30 -1.31 -15.80
C GLU A 33 -6.66 -1.77 -14.38
N GLU A 34 -6.97 -3.06 -14.20
CA GLU A 34 -7.33 -3.59 -12.89
C GLU A 34 -6.14 -3.52 -11.92
N LEU A 35 -4.92 -3.69 -12.43
CA LEU A 35 -3.70 -3.59 -11.63
C LEU A 35 -3.48 -2.16 -11.12
N ILE A 36 -3.52 -1.17 -12.01
CA ILE A 36 -3.25 0.23 -11.63
C ILE A 36 -4.41 0.84 -10.85
N CYS A 37 -5.65 0.48 -11.16
CA CYS A 37 -6.86 0.97 -10.49
C CYS A 37 -7.14 0.30 -9.14
N ALA A 38 -6.36 -0.71 -8.75
CA ALA A 38 -6.32 -1.15 -7.36
C ALA A 38 -5.96 0.01 -6.42
N LEU A 39 -5.15 0.97 -6.89
CA LEU A 39 -4.85 2.18 -6.15
C LEU A 39 -5.90 3.28 -6.42
N PRO A 40 -6.56 3.84 -5.38
CA PRO A 40 -7.59 4.85 -5.54
C PRO A 40 -7.15 6.11 -6.31
N TYR A 41 -5.85 6.43 -6.27
CA TYR A 41 -5.27 7.56 -7.01
C TYR A 41 -5.56 7.46 -8.52
N PHE A 42 -5.31 6.29 -9.13
CA PHE A 42 -5.53 6.07 -10.56
C PHE A 42 -6.99 5.72 -10.87
N ARG A 43 -7.66 4.96 -10.00
CA ARG A 43 -9.07 4.56 -10.17
C ARG A 43 -9.99 5.75 -10.38
N LYS A 44 -9.79 6.84 -9.62
CA LYS A 44 -10.60 8.07 -9.73
C LYS A 44 -10.54 8.70 -11.12
N VAL A 45 -9.44 8.51 -11.85
CA VAL A 45 -9.21 9.10 -13.18
C VAL A 45 -9.60 8.13 -14.28
N ILE A 46 -9.18 6.86 -14.17
CA ILE A 46 -9.34 5.85 -15.22
C ILE A 46 -10.74 5.23 -15.19
N GLN A 47 -11.29 4.99 -14.01
CA GLN A 47 -12.58 4.32 -13.80
C GLN A 47 -13.57 5.19 -13.00
N PRO A 48 -13.82 6.46 -13.39
CA PRO A 48 -14.54 7.45 -12.57
C PRO A 48 -16.00 7.08 -12.30
N ARG A 49 -16.60 6.22 -13.13
CA ARG A 49 -17.99 5.77 -12.99
C ARG A 49 -18.11 4.39 -12.34
N ARG A 50 -17.02 3.64 -12.17
CA ARG A 50 -17.10 2.25 -11.67
C ARG A 50 -17.53 2.24 -10.22
N LYS A 51 -18.68 1.63 -9.96
CA LYS A 51 -19.20 1.42 -8.61
C LYS A 51 -18.35 0.39 -7.84
N PRO A 52 -18.45 0.33 -6.51
CA PRO A 52 -17.97 -0.82 -5.73
C PRO A 52 -18.50 -2.14 -6.33
N ALA A 53 -17.67 -3.17 -6.31
CA ALA A 53 -18.03 -4.50 -6.80
C ALA A 53 -18.74 -5.27 -5.68
N GLU A 54 -19.91 -4.78 -5.28
CA GLU A 54 -20.71 -5.32 -4.19
C GLU A 54 -22.04 -5.87 -4.73
N GLY A 55 -22.51 -6.97 -4.14
CA GLY A 55 -23.78 -7.61 -4.48
C GLY A 55 -23.71 -8.56 -5.66
N GLU A 56 -24.88 -8.87 -6.22
CA GLU A 56 -25.05 -9.87 -7.28
C GLU A 56 -24.83 -9.28 -8.68
N CYS A 57 -24.29 -10.10 -9.59
CA CYS A 57 -24.23 -9.78 -11.00
C CYS A 57 -25.66 -9.66 -11.55
N PRO A 58 -26.03 -8.54 -12.21
CA PRO A 58 -27.38 -8.37 -12.72
C PRO A 58 -27.82 -9.38 -13.79
N ILE A 59 -26.89 -10.12 -14.40
CA ILE A 59 -27.15 -11.10 -15.47
C ILE A 59 -27.42 -12.49 -14.86
N CYS A 60 -26.45 -13.09 -14.18
CA CYS A 60 -26.59 -14.46 -13.63
C CYS A 60 -27.20 -14.51 -12.22
N LYS A 61 -27.29 -13.37 -11.51
CA LYS A 61 -27.74 -13.28 -10.11
C LYS A 61 -26.82 -13.97 -9.09
N GLU A 62 -25.58 -14.28 -9.47
CA GLU A 62 -24.57 -14.78 -8.55
C GLU A 62 -23.78 -13.64 -7.91
N GLU A 63 -23.30 -13.84 -6.68
CA GLU A 63 -22.50 -12.86 -5.95
C GLU A 63 -21.19 -12.54 -6.69
N MET A 64 -20.85 -11.25 -6.78
CA MET A 64 -19.59 -10.80 -7.37
C MET A 64 -18.55 -10.58 -6.28
N ASN A 65 -17.33 -11.04 -6.53
CA ASN A 65 -16.20 -10.81 -5.66
C ASN A 65 -14.99 -10.32 -6.46
N SER A 66 -14.58 -9.07 -6.23
CA SER A 66 -13.47 -8.44 -6.96
C SER A 66 -12.10 -9.10 -6.75
N ASP A 67 -11.94 -9.92 -5.71
CA ASP A 67 -10.68 -10.61 -5.43
C ASP A 67 -10.55 -11.91 -6.25
N VAL A 68 -11.68 -12.57 -6.55
CA VAL A 68 -11.72 -13.88 -7.23
C VAL A 68 -12.33 -13.86 -8.64
N ASP A 69 -13.15 -12.87 -8.96
CA ASP A 69 -13.84 -12.80 -10.24
C ASP A 69 -13.13 -11.91 -11.25
N ASP A 70 -13.32 -12.20 -12.53
CA ASP A 70 -12.98 -11.29 -13.63
C ASP A 70 -14.23 -10.42 -13.87
N LEU A 71 -14.14 -9.13 -13.51
CA LEU A 71 -15.27 -8.21 -13.55
C LEU A 71 -15.12 -7.19 -14.68
N SER A 72 -16.24 -6.91 -15.33
CA SER A 72 -16.39 -5.79 -16.27
C SER A 72 -17.40 -4.80 -15.73
N PHE A 73 -17.41 -3.57 -16.24
CA PHE A 73 -18.37 -2.56 -15.79
C PHE A 73 -18.84 -1.66 -16.92
N CYS A 74 -20.01 -1.06 -16.73
CA CYS A 74 -20.54 -0.06 -17.66
C CYS A 74 -19.79 1.27 -17.52
N SER A 75 -18.72 1.45 -18.29
CA SER A 75 -17.84 2.63 -18.22
C SER A 75 -18.45 3.94 -18.71
N LEU A 76 -19.47 3.87 -19.57
CA LEU A 76 -20.09 5.06 -20.18
C LEU A 76 -21.27 5.63 -19.40
N SER A 77 -21.95 4.82 -18.58
CA SER A 77 -23.22 5.23 -17.95
C SER A 77 -23.32 4.78 -16.50
N CYS A 78 -23.94 3.62 -16.23
CA CYS A 78 -24.43 3.30 -14.90
C CYS A 78 -23.35 2.82 -13.92
N GLY A 79 -22.16 2.46 -14.41
CA GLY A 79 -21.04 2.10 -13.55
C GLY A 79 -21.13 0.73 -12.86
N THR A 80 -22.23 0.00 -13.05
CA THR A 80 -22.46 -1.30 -12.41
C THR A 80 -21.47 -2.34 -12.92
N ASN A 81 -21.00 -3.19 -12.01
CA ASN A 81 -20.12 -4.32 -12.30
C ASN A 81 -20.94 -5.54 -12.75
N PHE A 82 -20.29 -6.40 -13.51
CA PHE A 82 -20.82 -7.68 -13.99
C PHE A 82 -19.67 -8.68 -14.06
N HIS A 83 -19.94 -9.97 -13.93
CA HIS A 83 -18.97 -10.98 -14.36
C HIS A 83 -18.63 -10.78 -15.84
N ARG A 84 -17.34 -10.83 -16.16
CA ARG A 84 -16.86 -10.64 -17.53
C ARG A 84 -17.46 -11.67 -18.48
N ALA A 85 -17.52 -12.93 -18.05
CA ALA A 85 -18.11 -14.02 -18.83
C ALA A 85 -19.57 -13.73 -19.22
N CYS A 86 -20.39 -13.24 -18.29
CA CYS A 86 -21.78 -12.91 -18.56
C CYS A 86 -21.93 -11.76 -19.58
N VAL A 87 -21.06 -10.76 -19.51
CA VAL A 87 -21.06 -9.65 -20.48
C VAL A 87 -20.54 -10.10 -21.85
N ASP A 88 -19.51 -10.95 -21.88
CA ASP A 88 -18.97 -11.51 -23.13
C ASP A 88 -20.04 -12.36 -23.85
N GLU A 89 -20.79 -13.18 -23.11
CA GLU A 89 -21.94 -13.93 -23.64
C GLU A 89 -23.04 -12.99 -24.15
N TRP A 90 -23.40 -11.97 -23.38
CA TRP A 90 -24.35 -10.94 -23.81
C TRP A 90 -23.91 -10.23 -25.10
N HIS A 91 -22.62 -9.90 -25.23
CA HIS A 91 -22.06 -9.29 -26.43
C HIS A 91 -22.12 -10.22 -27.65
N SER A 92 -22.02 -11.53 -27.44
CA SER A 92 -22.10 -12.52 -28.51
C SER A 92 -23.46 -12.55 -29.22
N CYS A 93 -24.53 -12.05 -28.58
CA CYS A 93 -25.84 -11.88 -29.19
C CYS A 93 -25.91 -10.75 -30.23
N PHE A 94 -24.85 -9.94 -30.37
CA PHE A 94 -24.75 -8.82 -31.32
C PHE A 94 -23.50 -8.94 -32.21
N PRO A 95 -23.32 -10.05 -32.95
CA PRO A 95 -22.05 -10.36 -33.61
C PRO A 95 -21.71 -9.39 -34.75
N ASP A 96 -22.72 -8.89 -35.46
CA ASP A 96 -22.53 -8.14 -36.72
C ASP A 96 -22.31 -6.63 -36.52
N ASP A 97 -22.68 -6.07 -35.36
CA ASP A 97 -22.53 -4.63 -35.10
C ASP A 97 -22.28 -4.32 -33.61
N ARG A 98 -21.01 -4.09 -33.28
CA ARG A 98 -20.57 -3.67 -31.94
C ARG A 98 -21.19 -2.35 -31.49
N SER A 99 -21.66 -1.50 -32.41
CA SER A 99 -22.31 -0.23 -32.09
C SER A 99 -23.71 -0.42 -31.48
N LEU A 100 -24.31 -1.60 -31.65
CA LEU A 100 -25.59 -1.99 -31.06
C LEU A 100 -25.45 -2.55 -29.64
N ILE A 101 -24.24 -2.89 -29.21
CA ILE A 101 -24.00 -3.44 -27.88
C ILE A 101 -24.41 -2.41 -26.82
N LYS A 102 -25.34 -2.82 -25.97
CA LYS A 102 -25.90 -2.01 -24.87
C LYS A 102 -25.63 -2.69 -23.54
N CYS A 103 -25.53 -1.88 -22.49
CA CYS A 103 -25.49 -2.35 -21.12
C CYS A 103 -26.75 -3.17 -20.78
N PRO A 104 -26.61 -4.41 -20.26
CA PRO A 104 -27.76 -5.23 -19.86
C PRO A 104 -28.67 -4.56 -18.83
N LEU A 105 -28.09 -3.70 -17.97
CA LEU A 105 -28.81 -3.02 -16.90
C LEU A 105 -29.45 -1.70 -17.37
N CYS A 106 -28.65 -0.72 -17.82
CA CYS A 106 -29.17 0.62 -18.13
C CYS A 106 -29.50 0.84 -19.61
N ARG A 107 -29.25 -0.16 -20.47
CA ARG A 107 -29.52 -0.14 -21.93
C ARG A 107 -28.81 0.97 -22.72
N GLN A 108 -27.91 1.72 -22.11
CA GLN A 108 -27.04 2.67 -22.79
C GLN A 108 -25.96 1.94 -23.61
N LYS A 109 -25.39 2.60 -24.62
CA LYS A 109 -24.30 2.05 -25.43
C LYS A 109 -23.16 1.58 -24.53
N TRP A 110 -22.58 0.42 -24.84
CA TRP A 110 -21.45 -0.13 -24.10
C TRP A 110 -20.13 0.48 -24.56
N TYR A 111 -19.97 0.68 -25.87
CA TYR A 111 -18.81 1.32 -26.48
C TYR A 111 -19.17 2.68 -27.08
N GLN A 112 -18.18 3.59 -27.14
CA GLN A 112 -18.33 4.81 -27.92
C GLN A 112 -18.21 4.48 -29.42
N ALA A 113 -19.02 5.13 -30.26
CA ALA A 113 -18.97 4.90 -31.69
C ALA A 113 -17.65 5.45 -32.26
N ARG A 114 -16.75 4.54 -32.69
CA ARG A 114 -15.50 4.81 -33.42
C ARG A 114 -14.50 5.75 -32.71
N SER A 115 -13.61 5.17 -31.91
CA SER A 115 -12.17 5.22 -32.25
C SER A 115 -11.45 4.04 -31.60
N ALA A 116 -10.69 3.29 -32.40
CA ALA A 116 -9.75 2.28 -31.95
C ALA A 116 -8.49 2.93 -31.33
N GLN A 117 -8.68 3.99 -30.55
CA GLN A 117 -7.61 4.67 -29.84
C GLN A 117 -7.73 4.29 -28.38
N SER A 118 -6.74 3.54 -27.91
CA SER A 118 -6.46 3.36 -26.49
C SER A 118 -6.58 4.72 -25.79
N VAL A 119 -7.52 4.87 -24.87
CA VAL A 119 -7.68 6.10 -24.10
C VAL A 119 -6.38 6.32 -23.33
N SER A 120 -5.76 7.49 -23.52
CA SER A 120 -4.58 7.88 -22.77
C SER A 120 -4.98 8.79 -21.60
N TYR A 121 -4.31 8.61 -20.47
CA TYR A 121 -4.55 9.36 -19.24
C TYR A 121 -3.28 10.13 -18.86
N SER A 122 -3.40 11.45 -18.69
CA SER A 122 -2.25 12.32 -18.41
C SER A 122 -2.04 12.54 -16.91
N PHE A 123 -0.79 12.37 -16.47
CA PHE A 123 -0.31 12.55 -15.11
C PHE A 123 0.96 13.42 -15.10
N PRO A 124 0.86 14.71 -15.44
CA PRO A 124 2.01 15.59 -15.68
C PRO A 124 2.84 15.89 -14.42
N LYS A 125 2.27 15.64 -13.23
CA LYS A 125 2.93 15.83 -11.94
C LYS A 125 3.72 14.62 -11.46
N LEU A 126 3.61 13.46 -12.13
CA LEU A 126 4.39 12.28 -11.76
C LEU A 126 5.76 12.35 -12.42
N ASN A 127 6.80 12.06 -11.64
CA ASN A 127 8.16 11.92 -12.18
C ASN A 127 8.24 10.62 -13.02
N PRO A 128 8.62 10.67 -14.31
CA PRO A 128 8.64 9.47 -15.16
C PRO A 128 9.63 8.39 -14.72
N GLU A 129 10.81 8.77 -14.24
CA GLU A 129 11.84 7.82 -13.78
C GLU A 129 11.38 7.09 -12.52
N ALA A 130 10.80 7.82 -11.56
CA ALA A 130 10.19 7.21 -10.38
C ALA A 130 9.01 6.31 -10.77
N PHE A 131 8.24 6.73 -11.79
CA PHE A 131 7.09 5.97 -12.27
C PHE A 131 7.51 4.68 -12.96
N GLU A 132 8.63 4.66 -13.68
CA GLU A 132 9.20 3.43 -14.25
C GLU A 132 9.56 2.42 -13.15
N ILE A 133 10.15 2.87 -12.04
CA ILE A 133 10.42 2.01 -10.88
C ILE A 133 9.10 1.46 -10.30
N TYR A 134 8.10 2.32 -10.14
CA TYR A 134 6.78 1.91 -9.66
C TYR A 134 6.07 0.95 -10.61
N PHE A 135 6.17 1.18 -11.92
CA PHE A 135 5.65 0.31 -12.97
C PHE A 135 6.26 -1.09 -12.84
N ASN A 136 7.59 -1.19 -12.80
CA ASN A 136 8.26 -2.48 -12.64
C ASN A 136 7.88 -3.15 -11.30
N TRP A 137 7.79 -2.37 -10.22
CA TRP A 137 7.35 -2.85 -8.92
C TRP A 137 5.89 -3.35 -8.92
N LEU A 138 4.98 -2.71 -9.66
CA LEU A 138 3.60 -3.18 -9.81
C LEU A 138 3.54 -4.59 -10.43
N TYR A 139 4.45 -4.89 -11.36
CA TYR A 139 4.58 -6.21 -11.98
C TYR A 139 5.47 -7.18 -11.19
N GLY A 140 5.79 -6.87 -9.94
CA GLY A 140 6.47 -7.78 -9.02
C GLY A 140 7.99 -7.64 -8.96
N ALA A 141 8.60 -6.71 -9.72
CA ALA A 141 10.03 -6.45 -9.57
C ALA A 141 10.36 -5.85 -8.20
N ALA A 142 11.56 -6.13 -7.69
CA ALA A 142 12.11 -5.42 -6.55
C ALA A 142 12.57 -4.02 -6.97
N ILE A 143 12.65 -3.09 -6.02
CA ILE A 143 13.26 -1.79 -6.27
C ILE A 143 14.76 -1.99 -6.49
N PRO A 144 15.36 -1.37 -7.53
CA PRO A 144 16.78 -1.55 -7.86
C PRO A 144 17.70 -1.19 -6.69
N THR A 145 18.72 -2.02 -6.44
CA THR A 145 19.75 -1.79 -5.40
C THR A 145 21.19 -1.93 -5.93
N ASP A 146 21.32 -2.26 -7.20
CA ASP A 146 22.54 -2.56 -7.93
C ASP A 146 22.76 -1.56 -9.08
N GLY A 147 24.02 -1.21 -9.35
CA GLY A 147 24.41 -0.12 -10.28
C GLY A 147 25.23 0.97 -9.60
N ASP A 148 25.28 2.17 -10.20
CA ASP A 148 26.06 3.30 -9.66
C ASP A 148 25.51 3.84 -8.33
N LYS A 149 26.39 4.22 -7.40
CA LYS A 149 26.01 4.57 -6.02
C LYS A 149 25.06 5.76 -5.94
N ASP A 150 25.33 6.82 -6.70
CA ASP A 150 24.56 8.07 -6.60
C ASP A 150 23.19 7.90 -7.27
N SER A 151 23.14 7.14 -8.37
CA SER A 151 21.89 6.75 -9.01
C SER A 151 21.01 5.91 -8.09
N MET A 152 21.57 4.91 -7.37
CA MET A 152 20.76 4.00 -6.54
C MET A 152 20.09 4.67 -5.33
N LEU A 153 20.81 5.55 -4.62
CA LEU A 153 20.21 6.32 -3.52
C LEU A 153 19.09 7.23 -4.05
N SER A 154 19.35 7.91 -5.17
CA SER A 154 18.39 8.80 -5.82
C SER A 154 17.14 8.05 -6.26
N PHE A 155 17.27 6.86 -6.85
CA PHE A 155 16.14 6.02 -7.27
C PHE A 155 15.27 5.56 -6.10
N SER A 156 15.88 5.12 -5.00
CA SER A 156 15.11 4.69 -3.82
C SER A 156 14.35 5.86 -3.17
N ILE A 157 14.98 7.05 -3.12
CA ILE A 157 14.33 8.27 -2.63
C ILE A 157 13.20 8.70 -3.58
N ALA A 158 13.45 8.72 -4.89
CA ALA A 158 12.46 9.08 -5.90
C ALA A 158 11.25 8.12 -5.87
N ALA A 159 11.48 6.81 -5.72
CA ALA A 159 10.44 5.81 -5.53
C ALA A 159 9.60 6.10 -4.27
N TYR A 160 10.25 6.38 -3.13
CA TYR A 160 9.53 6.76 -1.91
C TYR A 160 8.68 8.02 -2.12
N MET A 161 9.25 9.05 -2.75
CA MET A 161 8.54 10.32 -3.01
C MET A 161 7.31 10.10 -3.89
N LEU A 162 7.43 9.31 -4.95
CA LEU A 162 6.30 8.93 -5.79
C LEU A 162 5.25 8.15 -4.98
N GLY A 163 5.67 7.13 -4.23
CA GLY A 163 4.77 6.34 -3.39
C GLY A 163 3.97 7.19 -2.41
N SER A 164 4.64 8.19 -1.81
CA SER A 164 3.98 9.16 -0.91
C SER A 164 3.00 10.06 -1.66
N GLN A 165 3.33 10.48 -2.89
CA GLN A 165 2.47 11.32 -3.73
C GLN A 165 1.19 10.59 -4.19
N ILE A 166 1.30 9.30 -4.52
CA ILE A 166 0.17 8.47 -4.98
C ILE A 166 -0.52 7.72 -3.82
N ASN A 167 -0.02 7.86 -2.60
CA ASN A 167 -0.51 7.20 -1.38
C ASN A 167 -0.50 5.66 -1.47
N GLU A 168 0.62 5.07 -1.90
CA GLU A 168 0.86 3.62 -1.95
C GLU A 168 1.89 3.24 -0.86
N PRO A 169 1.43 2.89 0.37
CA PRO A 169 2.31 2.68 1.51
C PRO A 169 3.24 1.46 1.37
N ALA A 170 2.79 0.39 0.70
CA ALA A 170 3.63 -0.79 0.47
C ALA A 170 4.84 -0.46 -0.42
N PHE A 171 4.64 0.38 -1.43
CA PHE A 171 5.74 0.85 -2.29
C PHE A 171 6.70 1.77 -1.54
N CYS A 172 6.17 2.68 -0.69
CA CYS A 172 7.01 3.49 0.20
C CYS A 172 7.88 2.62 1.11
N GLU A 173 7.28 1.59 1.71
CA GLU A 173 7.99 0.69 2.62
C GLU A 173 9.14 -0.01 1.89
N ASP A 174 8.88 -0.64 0.74
CA ASP A 174 9.90 -1.30 -0.07
C ASP A 174 11.00 -0.33 -0.53
N ALA A 175 10.66 0.93 -0.81
CA ALA A 175 11.63 1.96 -1.18
C ALA A 175 12.57 2.29 -0.01
N LEU A 176 12.04 2.37 1.22
CA LEU A 176 12.86 2.53 2.42
C LEU A 176 13.74 1.29 2.68
N ARG A 177 13.21 0.08 2.48
CA ARG A 177 13.99 -1.16 2.60
C ARG A 177 15.16 -1.17 1.61
N ALA A 178 14.90 -0.81 0.35
CA ALA A 178 15.93 -0.71 -0.68
C ALA A 178 17.01 0.31 -0.30
N LEU A 179 16.62 1.49 0.18
CA LEU A 179 17.53 2.53 0.65
C LEU A 179 18.43 2.02 1.80
N ILE A 180 17.84 1.37 2.80
CA ILE A 180 18.56 0.75 3.92
C ILE A 180 19.60 -0.26 3.42
N ARG A 181 19.17 -1.17 2.53
CA ARG A 181 20.03 -2.21 1.97
C ARG A 181 21.22 -1.63 1.20
N ILE A 182 21.00 -0.59 0.40
CA ILE A 182 22.08 0.11 -0.32
C ILE A 182 23.08 0.70 0.68
N CYS A 183 22.59 1.43 1.68
CA CYS A 183 23.42 2.08 2.68
C CYS A 183 24.27 1.08 3.46
N LEU A 184 23.67 -0.02 3.91
CA LEU A 184 24.35 -1.09 4.65
C LEU A 184 25.40 -1.80 3.82
N ASN A 185 25.02 -2.31 2.65
CA ASN A 185 25.90 -3.13 1.83
C ASN A 185 27.11 -2.35 1.31
N ARG A 186 26.91 -1.08 0.99
CA ARG A 186 27.96 -0.22 0.43
C ARG A 186 28.65 0.66 1.47
N LYS A 187 28.19 0.65 2.72
CA LYS A 187 28.68 1.51 3.81
C LYS A 187 28.67 2.99 3.43
N ILE A 188 27.56 3.43 2.82
CA ILE A 188 27.35 4.83 2.40
C ILE A 188 26.08 5.37 3.06
N ILE A 189 25.99 6.70 3.21
CA ILE A 189 24.76 7.38 3.63
C ILE A 189 24.44 8.52 2.65
N PRO A 190 23.17 8.92 2.52
CA PRO A 190 22.80 10.07 1.67
C PRO A 190 23.52 11.35 2.11
N THR A 191 24.02 12.13 1.16
CA THR A 191 24.77 13.38 1.42
C THR A 191 23.89 14.47 2.07
N ALA A 192 24.51 15.48 2.68
CA ALA A 192 23.79 16.62 3.26
C ALA A 192 22.87 17.31 2.23
N GLY A 193 23.34 17.49 0.99
CA GLY A 193 22.51 18.01 -0.11
C GLY A 193 21.28 17.15 -0.40
N THR A 194 21.44 15.82 -0.39
CA THR A 194 20.31 14.88 -0.57
C THR A 194 19.31 14.99 0.58
N VAL A 195 19.80 15.04 1.82
CA VAL A 195 18.96 15.20 3.02
C VAL A 195 18.20 16.52 2.96
N THR A 196 18.87 17.62 2.64
CA THR A 196 18.27 18.95 2.49
C THR A 196 17.18 18.94 1.40
N ALA A 197 17.43 18.31 0.25
CA ALA A 197 16.42 18.17 -0.80
C ALA A 197 15.19 17.39 -0.32
N VAL A 198 15.37 16.29 0.41
CA VAL A 198 14.25 15.52 0.99
C VAL A 198 13.46 16.34 2.01
N TYR A 199 14.15 17.07 2.90
CA TYR A 199 13.51 17.92 3.90
C TYR A 199 12.81 19.14 3.29
N ALA A 200 13.15 19.56 2.07
CA ALA A 200 12.44 20.66 1.41
C ALA A 200 11.03 20.26 0.93
N VAL A 201 10.79 18.98 0.62
CA VAL A 201 9.57 18.53 -0.08
C VAL A 201 8.71 17.52 0.69
N THR A 202 9.19 17.00 1.82
CA THR A 202 8.45 16.02 2.64
C THR A 202 7.77 16.67 3.84
N ALA A 203 6.73 16.05 4.39
CA ALA A 203 6.14 16.48 5.66
C ALA A 203 7.02 16.13 6.86
N VAL A 204 6.86 16.84 7.99
CA VAL A 204 7.60 16.57 9.25
C VAL A 204 7.38 15.14 9.75
N SER A 205 6.18 14.58 9.52
CA SER A 205 5.84 13.20 9.90
C SER A 205 6.45 12.11 9.00
N SER A 206 7.13 12.48 7.91
CA SER A 206 7.63 11.55 6.88
C SER A 206 8.54 10.46 7.46
N PRO A 207 8.21 9.17 7.27
CA PRO A 207 9.11 8.05 7.58
C PRO A 207 10.51 8.18 6.98
N LEU A 208 10.65 8.72 5.77
CA LEU A 208 11.96 8.95 5.16
C LEU A 208 12.81 9.96 5.94
N ARG A 209 12.22 11.06 6.45
CA ARG A 209 12.96 12.02 7.29
C ARG A 209 13.48 11.36 8.55
N LYS A 210 12.63 10.56 9.21
CA LYS A 210 12.99 9.80 10.41
C LYS A 210 14.12 8.82 10.10
N LEU A 211 14.04 8.08 9.00
CA LEU A 211 15.08 7.14 8.59
C LEU A 211 16.43 7.85 8.35
N LEU A 212 16.43 8.96 7.60
CA LEU A 212 17.65 9.74 7.34
C LEU A 212 18.28 10.25 8.64
N LEU A 213 17.45 10.77 9.55
CA LEU A 213 17.90 11.21 10.87
C LEU A 213 18.56 10.06 11.65
N CYS A 214 17.95 8.88 11.65
CA CYS A 214 18.49 7.69 12.31
C CYS A 214 19.85 7.27 11.72
N MET A 215 19.98 7.27 10.38
CA MET A 215 21.24 6.93 9.70
C MET A 215 22.38 7.85 10.15
N TYR A 216 22.13 9.15 10.29
CA TYR A 216 23.14 10.12 10.72
C TYR A 216 23.49 10.03 12.21
N MET A 217 22.50 9.76 13.06
CA MET A 217 22.72 9.49 14.49
C MET A 217 23.65 8.27 14.67
N GLU A 218 23.38 7.19 13.93
CA GLU A 218 24.14 5.94 14.04
C GLU A 218 25.54 6.03 13.42
N ALA A 219 25.67 6.63 12.24
CA ALA A 219 26.95 6.78 11.53
C ALA A 219 27.99 7.55 12.35
N SER A 220 27.54 8.42 13.26
CA SER A 220 28.41 9.29 14.04
C SER A 220 28.86 8.70 15.39
N LYS A 221 28.43 7.48 15.76
CA LYS A 221 28.79 6.78 17.02
C LYS A 221 28.83 7.71 18.26
N ARG A 222 27.84 8.59 18.40
CA ARG A 222 27.70 9.62 19.48
C ARG A 222 28.67 10.81 19.48
N LYS A 223 29.65 10.86 18.57
CA LYS A 223 30.47 12.08 18.41
C LYS A 223 29.77 13.14 17.57
N HIS A 224 28.84 12.72 16.72
CA HIS A 224 28.07 13.60 15.82
C HIS A 224 28.94 14.42 14.84
N ASP A 225 30.24 14.15 14.76
CA ASP A 225 31.22 14.87 13.95
C ASP A 225 30.82 14.96 12.47
N LEU A 226 30.19 13.92 11.93
CA LEU A 226 29.75 13.87 10.53
C LEU A 226 28.71 14.95 10.20
N VAL A 227 27.84 15.29 11.17
CA VAL A 227 26.84 16.35 11.02
C VAL A 227 27.42 17.69 11.45
N LEU A 228 28.10 17.74 12.60
CA LEU A 228 28.62 18.98 13.17
C LEU A 228 29.69 19.65 12.29
N SER A 229 30.54 18.86 11.63
CA SER A 229 31.58 19.39 10.71
C SER A 229 31.01 19.99 9.42
N LYS A 230 29.75 19.67 9.07
CA LYS A 230 29.05 20.13 7.86
C LYS A 230 27.72 20.77 8.20
N TRP A 231 27.61 21.35 9.40
CA TRP A 231 26.34 21.80 9.97
C TRP A 231 25.54 22.69 9.00
N ASP A 232 26.24 23.64 8.36
CA ASP A 232 25.65 24.63 7.46
C ASP A 232 25.18 24.05 6.11
N GLU A 233 25.58 22.83 5.74
CA GLU A 233 25.09 22.14 4.54
C GLU A 233 23.67 21.56 4.74
N PHE A 234 23.24 21.39 5.99
CA PHE A 234 21.94 20.82 6.33
C PHE A 234 20.85 21.90 6.46
N SER A 235 19.64 21.58 6.04
CA SER A 235 18.49 22.46 6.24
C SER A 235 18.22 22.75 7.74
N PRO A 236 17.70 23.94 8.10
CA PRO A 236 17.32 24.25 9.48
C PRO A 236 16.31 23.27 10.08
N ALA A 237 15.44 22.68 9.26
CA ALA A 237 14.50 21.66 9.68
C ALA A 237 15.21 20.36 10.11
N PHE A 238 16.18 19.89 9.33
CA PHE A 238 16.99 18.74 9.72
C PHE A 238 17.82 19.03 10.97
N GLN A 239 18.47 20.20 11.03
CA GLN A 239 19.25 20.64 12.18
C GLN A 239 18.43 20.61 13.48
N LYS A 240 17.19 21.11 13.43
CA LYS A 240 16.25 21.06 14.55
C LYS A 240 15.92 19.63 14.97
N ASP A 241 15.56 18.78 14.01
CA ASP A 241 15.21 17.37 14.29
C ASP A 241 16.41 16.59 14.84
N PHE A 242 17.62 16.88 14.36
CA PHE A 242 18.88 16.29 14.82
C PHE A 242 19.22 16.68 16.26
N LEU A 243 19.13 17.97 16.61
CA LEU A 243 19.31 18.41 17.99
C LEU A 243 18.27 17.81 18.92
N GLY A 244 17.01 17.74 18.48
CA GLY A 244 15.93 17.08 19.22
C GLY A 244 16.26 15.60 19.51
N ALA A 245 16.78 14.87 18.51
CA ALA A 245 17.20 13.48 18.69
C ALA A 245 18.36 13.33 19.68
N ILE A 246 19.38 14.20 19.60
CA ILE A 246 20.50 14.21 20.57
C ILE A 246 19.98 14.43 22.00
N MET A 247 19.05 15.37 22.18
CA MET A 247 18.46 15.64 23.50
C MET A 247 17.69 14.43 24.02
N GLN A 248 16.91 13.75 23.18
CA GLN A 248 16.15 12.55 23.56
C GLN A 248 17.05 11.34 23.86
N GLU A 249 18.17 11.18 23.15
CA GLU A 249 19.16 10.13 23.46
C GLU A 249 19.76 10.34 24.86
N ARG A 250 20.07 11.58 25.24
CA ARG A 250 20.59 11.91 26.57
C ARG A 250 19.58 11.68 27.70
N VAL A 251 18.29 11.73 27.39
CA VAL A 251 17.19 11.53 28.34
C VAL A 251 16.73 10.05 28.39
N GLY A 252 17.32 9.17 27.57
CA GLY A 252 16.98 7.74 27.55
C GLY A 252 15.63 7.40 26.89
N TYR A 253 14.98 8.38 26.25
CA TYR A 253 13.67 8.22 25.60
C TYR A 253 13.78 7.68 24.16
N TYR A 254 14.96 7.72 23.57
CA TYR A 254 15.19 7.24 22.21
C TYR A 254 15.44 5.73 22.20
N ASP A 255 14.41 4.94 21.88
CA ASP A 255 14.48 3.47 21.78
C ASP A 255 15.28 3.02 20.55
N ARG A 256 16.60 3.05 20.70
CA ARG A 256 17.59 2.53 19.75
C ARG A 256 17.35 1.04 19.42
N ALA A 257 16.85 0.24 20.37
CA ALA A 257 16.70 -1.20 20.22
C ALA A 257 15.49 -1.59 19.33
N ASN A 258 14.46 -0.75 19.24
CA ASN A 258 13.34 -0.92 18.30
C ASN A 258 13.75 -0.61 16.86
N LEU A 259 14.65 0.36 16.70
CA LEU A 259 15.17 0.78 15.41
C LEU A 259 16.24 -0.17 14.88
N GLU A 260 17.14 -0.66 15.72
CA GLU A 260 18.07 -1.75 15.35
C GLU A 260 17.29 -3.03 15.02
N ARG A 261 16.26 -3.40 15.79
CA ARG A 261 15.35 -4.50 15.41
C ARG A 261 14.69 -4.24 14.07
N LYS A 262 14.05 -3.10 13.85
CA LYS A 262 13.42 -2.78 12.56
C LYS A 262 14.43 -2.79 11.42
N PHE A 263 15.61 -2.22 11.61
CA PHE A 263 16.67 -2.12 10.62
C PHE A 263 17.30 -3.49 10.31
N PHE A 264 17.54 -4.35 11.31
CA PHE A 264 18.03 -5.72 11.12
C PHE A 264 16.96 -6.69 10.60
N THR A 265 15.73 -6.63 11.13
CA THR A 265 14.60 -7.44 10.65
C THR A 265 14.26 -7.11 9.19
N ILE A 266 14.34 -5.83 8.79
CA ILE A 266 14.21 -5.39 7.39
C ILE A 266 15.42 -5.82 6.54
N ALA A 267 16.65 -5.76 7.07
CA ALA A 267 17.85 -6.17 6.36
C ALA A 267 17.97 -7.70 6.18
N GLN A 268 17.28 -8.51 7.01
CA GLN A 268 17.32 -9.97 7.00
C GLN A 268 16.08 -10.66 6.40
N GLY A 269 15.12 -9.93 5.83
CA GLY A 269 13.96 -10.52 5.14
C GLY A 269 13.12 -11.48 6.00
N SER A 270 13.19 -11.38 7.33
CA SER A 270 12.60 -12.39 8.22
C SER A 270 11.24 -11.92 8.74
N ASN A 271 10.20 -12.69 8.39
CA ASN A 271 8.82 -12.50 8.83
C ASN A 271 8.62 -13.18 10.19
N VAL A 272 8.18 -12.44 11.22
CA VAL A 272 7.64 -13.01 12.47
C VAL A 272 6.53 -12.03 12.88
N GLY A 273 5.25 -12.38 12.79
CA GLY A 273 4.66 -13.53 13.47
C GLY A 273 4.50 -13.15 14.94
N ALA A 274 3.27 -12.92 15.37
CA ALA A 274 2.96 -12.53 16.74
C ALA A 274 3.65 -13.46 17.76
N GLU A 275 4.31 -12.90 18.77
CA GLU A 275 4.48 -13.56 20.07
C GLU A 275 5.04 -12.60 21.13
N GLY A 276 4.49 -12.70 22.34
CA GLY A 276 4.80 -11.92 23.54
C GLY A 276 3.52 -11.62 24.33
N LYS A 277 2.79 -12.64 24.78
CA LYS A 277 2.95 -13.34 26.09
C LYS A 277 2.66 -12.43 27.29
N ASP A 278 1.48 -12.67 27.85
CA ASP A 278 1.21 -12.58 29.28
C ASP A 278 2.29 -13.35 30.06
N GLU A 279 2.81 -12.74 31.12
CA GLU A 279 3.19 -13.35 32.39
C GLU A 279 3.53 -12.18 33.36
N ASN A 280 2.62 -11.82 34.27
CA ASN A 280 2.47 -12.34 35.63
C ASN A 280 3.36 -11.59 36.64
N GLU A 281 2.76 -10.65 37.37
CA GLU A 281 3.25 -10.21 38.68
C GLU A 281 2.26 -10.67 39.74
N ASN A 282 2.83 -11.36 40.72
CA ASN A 282 2.18 -12.06 41.80
C ASN A 282 2.45 -11.24 43.06
N GLU A 283 1.42 -10.69 43.70
CA GLU A 283 1.52 -10.25 45.09
C GLU A 283 0.34 -10.83 45.88
N ASN A 284 0.73 -11.63 46.88
CA ASN A 284 -0.09 -12.18 47.95
C ASN A 284 -0.92 -11.10 48.65
N GLU A 285 -2.11 -11.45 49.12
CA GLU A 285 -2.44 -11.32 50.53
C GLU A 285 -3.58 -12.28 50.94
N ASN A 286 -3.42 -12.80 52.16
CA ASN A 286 -4.28 -13.75 52.86
C ASN A 286 -5.75 -13.28 52.95
N GLU A 287 -6.69 -14.23 53.02
CA GLU A 287 -7.55 -14.42 54.21
C GLU A 287 -8.56 -15.58 54.05
N THR A 288 -8.49 -16.52 55.02
CA THR A 288 -9.57 -17.31 55.65
C THR A 288 -10.59 -18.11 54.81
N GLY A 289 -10.58 -19.45 54.97
CA GLY A 289 -11.70 -20.35 54.66
C GLY A 289 -12.86 -20.23 55.69
N PRO A 290 -13.86 -21.15 55.75
CA PRO A 290 -13.89 -22.52 55.21
C PRO A 290 -15.16 -22.85 54.39
N GLY A 291 -15.20 -24.10 53.88
CA GLY A 291 -16.11 -24.54 52.82
C GLY A 291 -17.55 -24.89 53.21
N CYS A 292 -18.31 -25.33 52.20
CA CYS A 292 -19.35 -26.35 52.37
C CYS A 292 -19.69 -26.99 51.02
N ASP A 293 -19.52 -28.31 50.96
CA ASP A 293 -20.15 -29.21 50.01
C ASP A 293 -21.68 -29.20 50.17
N ARG A 294 -22.37 -29.34 49.03
CA ARG A 294 -23.70 -29.93 48.76
C ARG A 294 -24.20 -29.28 47.46
N GLY A 295 -24.46 -29.98 46.35
CA GLY A 295 -25.10 -31.27 46.22
C GLY A 295 -26.52 -31.05 45.68
N LEU A 296 -26.77 -31.59 44.47
CA LEU A 296 -28.07 -31.92 43.87
C LEU A 296 -28.94 -30.76 43.35
N ASN A 297 -29.89 -30.90 42.42
CA ASN A 297 -30.18 -31.73 41.23
C ASN A 297 -31.61 -31.32 40.82
N ILE A 298 -31.95 -31.30 39.52
CA ILE A 298 -33.33 -31.38 38.97
C ILE A 298 -34.17 -30.08 39.22
N SER A 299 -34.98 -29.51 38.32
CA SER A 299 -36.00 -30.13 37.46
C SER A 299 -36.50 -29.16 36.38
N GLN A 300 -37.02 -29.77 35.33
CA GLN A 300 -37.92 -29.22 34.31
C GLN A 300 -39.28 -28.82 34.89
N HIS A 301 -39.95 -27.88 34.21
CA HIS A 301 -41.41 -27.74 34.02
C HIS A 301 -41.59 -26.73 32.87
N THR A 302 -42.07 -27.02 31.65
CA THR A 302 -43.39 -27.45 31.14
C THR A 302 -44.60 -26.59 31.59
N ALA A 303 -45.18 -25.86 30.62
CA ALA A 303 -46.62 -25.63 30.32
C ALA A 303 -46.73 -24.35 29.43
N SER A 304 -47.13 -24.38 28.15
CA SER A 304 -48.46 -24.69 27.55
C SER A 304 -49.48 -23.55 27.64
N GLY A 305 -50.08 -23.18 26.49
CA GLY A 305 -51.31 -22.36 26.38
C GLY A 305 -51.27 -21.33 25.24
N THR A 306 -51.63 -21.64 23.98
CA THR A 306 -52.97 -21.76 23.34
C THR A 306 -53.43 -20.52 22.56
N HIS A 307 -53.68 -20.77 21.27
CA HIS A 307 -54.59 -20.18 20.26
C HIS A 307 -55.35 -18.87 20.46
N GLY A 308 -55.46 -18.14 19.33
CA GLY A 308 -56.56 -17.23 19.02
C GLY A 308 -56.49 -16.76 17.56
N ASP A 309 -57.11 -17.52 16.65
CA ASP A 309 -57.47 -17.11 15.28
C ASP A 309 -58.87 -16.48 15.32
N GLY A 310 -59.12 -15.43 14.53
CA GLY A 310 -60.45 -14.81 14.45
C GLY A 310 -60.55 -13.62 13.51
N THR A 311 -60.97 -13.93 12.27
CA THR A 311 -61.73 -13.12 11.28
C THR A 311 -61.14 -11.80 10.75
#